data_AF-A0A4U9T635-F1
#
_entry.id   AF-A0A4U9T635-F1
#
_cell.length_a   1.000
_cell.length_b   1.000
_cell.length_c   1.000
_cell.angle_alpha   90.00
_cell.angle_beta   90.00
_cell.angle_gamma   90.00
#
_symmetry.space_group_name_H-M   'P 1'
#
loop_
_entity.id
_entity.type
_entity.pdbx_description
1 polymer ?
#
loop_
_entity_poly.entity_id
_entity_poly.type
_entity_poly.pdbx_seq_one_letter_code
_entity_poly.pdbx_strand_id
1 'polypeptide(L)'
;MTCASCVNKVQTALQNVPGVELARVNLAERSALITGKATPQALVAAVEKAGYGAEMIQDETKRRERQQQTAQANMKRFRWQAALGLAVGVPLMAWGVFGGSMSLTPETQRPWLMVGIITLAVMVFAGGHFYRNAWRSLMNGSATMDTLVALGTGAAWLYSISVNLWPDFFPMEARHLYYEASAMIIGLINLGHAMEQRARQRSSQALERLLDLTPPTARLVTELGEQSIPLADVQLGMTLRLTTGDRIPVDGEIVQGEVWIDEAMLTGEALPQQKGVGDTVHAGTVVDDGSVLFRAAAIGTQTTLARIIKLVRQAQSSKPEIGKLADRISAVFVPTVVAIALFSAAIWYFFGPQPQLVYTLVIATTVLIIACPCALGLATPMSIISGVGRAAEFGVLVRDADALQQASNLDTLVFDKTGTLTEGQPRVVEIITFNQVDEQQALRWAAALEQGANHPLARAIVEQAKGQTLPTVEQFRTLRGSGVSGEVEGVQLLLGNAKLLQENQIATDELTHQIQQQAERGITPVLLAANGKPAALIAIRDPLRSDSVSALQRLHQQGYQLVMLTGDNPVTANAIAKEAGIDRVIAGVLPRR
;
A
#
# COMPACT_ATOMS: atom_id res chain seq x y z
N MET A 1 -12.60 -8.69 15.85
CA MET A 1 -13.27 -7.55 15.20
C MET A 1 -13.95 -8.02 13.92
N THR A 2 -15.17 -7.57 13.61
CA THR A 2 -15.98 -8.06 12.47
C THR A 2 -16.61 -6.96 11.62
N CYS A 3 -16.54 -5.69 12.02
CA CYS A 3 -17.31 -4.61 11.42
C CYS A 3 -16.55 -3.28 11.44
N ALA A 4 -16.91 -2.32 10.60
CA ALA A 4 -16.26 -1.01 10.53
C ALA A 4 -16.47 -0.16 11.80
N SER A 5 -17.64 -0.28 12.46
CA SER A 5 -17.86 0.36 13.77
C SER A 5 -17.01 -0.28 14.88
N CYS A 6 -16.75 -1.58 14.79
CA CYS A 6 -15.83 -2.31 15.67
C CYS A 6 -14.41 -1.74 15.58
N VAL A 7 -13.94 -1.44 14.36
CA VAL A 7 -12.63 -0.81 14.10
C VAL A 7 -12.55 0.55 14.78
N ASN A 8 -13.54 1.42 14.56
CA ASN A 8 -13.56 2.75 15.16
C ASN A 8 -13.54 2.69 16.70
N LYS A 9 -14.29 1.75 17.29
CA LYS A 9 -14.34 1.57 18.75
C LYS A 9 -13.00 1.14 19.32
N VAL A 10 -12.35 0.13 18.71
CA VAL A 10 -11.02 -0.34 19.11
C VAL A 10 -9.96 0.74 18.88
N GLN A 11 -10.01 1.43 17.74
CA GLN A 11 -9.08 2.51 17.42
C GLN A 11 -9.20 3.65 18.42
N THR A 12 -10.42 4.08 18.76
CA THR A 12 -10.65 5.12 19.77
C THR A 12 -10.16 4.69 21.15
N ALA A 13 -10.42 3.43 21.53
CA ALA A 13 -9.93 2.88 22.79
C ALA A 13 -8.40 2.89 22.88
N LEU A 14 -7.72 2.52 21.78
CA LEU A 14 -6.26 2.54 21.69
C LEU A 14 -5.69 3.95 21.65
N GLN A 15 -6.31 4.86 20.90
CA GLN A 15 -5.88 6.26 20.78
C GLN A 15 -5.97 7.00 22.12
N ASN A 16 -6.90 6.60 22.98
CA ASN A 16 -7.09 7.18 24.32
C ASN A 16 -6.12 6.62 25.38
N VAL A 17 -5.26 5.65 25.05
CA VAL A 17 -4.24 5.15 25.97
C VAL A 17 -3.11 6.19 26.09
N PRO A 18 -2.74 6.63 27.31
CA PRO A 18 -1.65 7.59 27.49
C PRO A 18 -0.34 7.12 26.85
N GLY A 19 0.30 7.99 26.08
CA GLY A 19 1.55 7.69 25.37
C GLY A 19 1.39 7.10 23.98
N VAL A 20 0.16 6.95 23.46
CA VAL A 20 -0.09 6.64 22.05
C VAL A 20 -0.12 7.94 21.23
N GLU A 21 0.72 8.02 20.21
CA GLU A 21 0.73 9.13 19.23
C GLU A 21 -0.23 8.82 18.07
N LEU A 22 -0.23 7.57 17.61
CA LEU A 22 -1.06 7.11 16.51
C LEU A 22 -1.53 5.67 16.74
N ALA A 23 -2.84 5.42 16.61
CA ALA A 23 -3.40 4.07 16.51
C ALA A 23 -4.15 3.92 15.18
N ARG A 24 -3.78 2.91 14.39
CA ARG A 24 -4.48 2.51 13.16
C ARG A 24 -4.89 1.06 13.28
N VAL A 25 -6.17 0.76 13.11
CA VAL A 25 -6.70 -0.60 13.23
C VAL A 25 -7.01 -1.13 11.84
N ASN A 26 -6.36 -2.24 11.47
CA ASN A 26 -6.60 -2.93 10.22
C ASN A 26 -7.64 -4.05 10.43
N LEU A 27 -8.82 -3.89 9.84
CA LEU A 27 -9.88 -4.90 9.92
C LEU A 27 -9.54 -6.18 9.17
N ALA A 28 -8.89 -6.06 8.00
CA ALA A 28 -8.55 -7.21 7.16
C ALA A 28 -7.54 -8.13 7.86
N GLU A 29 -6.56 -7.52 8.54
CA GLU A 29 -5.54 -8.24 9.29
C GLU A 29 -5.91 -8.53 10.76
N ARG A 30 -7.01 -7.94 11.24
CA ARG A 30 -7.41 -7.92 12.66
C ARG A 30 -6.26 -7.48 13.59
N SER A 31 -5.44 -6.54 13.12
CA SER A 31 -4.28 -6.00 13.83
C SER A 31 -4.45 -4.52 14.11
N ALA A 32 -3.65 -4.00 15.05
CA ALA A 32 -3.53 -2.58 15.28
C ALA A 32 -2.06 -2.18 15.17
N LEU A 33 -1.78 -1.19 14.32
CA LEU A 33 -0.48 -0.53 14.26
C LEU A 33 -0.51 0.67 15.21
N ILE A 34 0.39 0.66 16.18
CA ILE A 34 0.43 1.65 17.25
C ILE A 34 1.82 2.28 17.24
N THR A 35 1.88 3.60 17.28
CA THR A 35 3.11 4.37 17.40
C THR A 35 3.05 5.19 18.68
N GLY A 36 4.09 5.12 19.50
CA GLY A 36 4.15 5.81 20.78
C GLY A 36 4.98 5.08 21.83
N LYS A 37 4.88 5.55 23.08
CA LYS A 37 5.61 5.03 24.27
C LYS A 37 4.72 4.21 25.21
N ALA A 38 3.46 3.97 24.85
CA ALA A 38 2.52 3.21 25.66
C ALA A 38 2.99 1.76 25.88
N THR A 39 2.78 1.22 27.08
CA THR A 39 3.16 -0.16 27.39
C THR A 39 2.20 -1.15 26.73
N PRO A 40 2.70 -2.30 26.23
CA PRO A 40 1.88 -3.30 25.57
C PRO A 40 0.72 -3.83 26.42
N GLN A 41 0.91 -4.00 27.74
CA GLN A 41 -0.17 -4.46 28.61
C GLN A 41 -1.32 -3.45 28.70
N ALA A 42 -1.02 -2.14 28.74
CA ALA A 42 -2.05 -1.11 28.78
C ALA A 42 -2.87 -1.08 27.48
N LEU A 43 -2.22 -1.33 26.34
CA LEU A 43 -2.88 -1.43 25.04
C LEU A 43 -3.80 -2.65 24.97
N VAL A 44 -3.36 -3.82 25.42
CA VAL A 44 -4.19 -5.04 25.48
C VAL A 44 -5.41 -4.82 26.37
N ALA A 45 -5.22 -4.29 27.58
CA ALA A 45 -6.31 -4.02 28.52
C ALA A 45 -7.36 -3.03 27.95
N ALA A 46 -6.93 -2.03 27.19
CA ALA A 46 -7.84 -1.08 26.53
C ALA A 46 -8.73 -1.77 25.48
N VAL A 47 -8.16 -2.72 24.71
CA VAL A 47 -8.91 -3.49 23.71
C VAL A 47 -9.88 -4.48 24.36
N GLU A 48 -9.46 -5.12 25.46
CA GLU A 48 -10.31 -6.01 26.25
C GLU A 48 -11.49 -5.26 26.88
N LYS A 49 -11.24 -4.06 27.43
CA LYS A 49 -12.29 -3.16 27.94
C LYS A 49 -13.26 -2.72 26.84
N ALA A 50 -12.81 -2.60 25.60
CA ALA A 50 -13.66 -2.34 24.45
C ALA A 50 -14.49 -3.57 24.00
N GLY A 51 -14.24 -4.75 24.58
CA GLY A 51 -14.97 -5.99 24.34
C GLY A 51 -14.32 -6.95 23.34
N TYR A 52 -13.00 -6.83 23.10
CA TYR A 52 -12.27 -7.64 22.14
C TYR A 52 -10.98 -8.23 22.74
N GLY A 53 -10.57 -9.43 22.32
CA GLY A 53 -9.27 -9.98 22.71
C GLY A 53 -8.13 -9.36 21.90
N ALA A 54 -6.97 -9.16 22.53
CA ALA A 54 -5.75 -8.66 21.91
C ALA A 54 -4.51 -9.40 22.44
N GLU A 55 -3.53 -9.63 21.57
CA GLU A 55 -2.21 -10.18 21.93
C GLU A 55 -1.11 -9.38 21.22
N MET A 56 0.06 -9.27 21.85
CA MET A 56 1.22 -8.66 21.21
C MET A 56 1.79 -9.62 20.16
N ILE A 57 2.09 -9.09 18.97
CA ILE A 57 2.75 -9.84 17.91
C ILE A 57 4.24 -9.95 18.25
N GLN A 58 4.70 -11.14 18.64
CA GLN A 58 6.12 -11.44 18.91
C GLN A 58 6.81 -12.15 17.75
N ASP A 59 6.06 -12.97 16.99
CA ASP A 59 6.58 -13.75 15.88
C ASP A 59 5.65 -13.63 14.67
N GLU A 60 6.20 -13.07 13.58
CA GLU A 60 5.43 -12.72 12.39
C GLU A 60 5.04 -13.95 11.56
N THR A 61 5.87 -15.00 11.53
CA THR A 61 5.59 -16.23 10.77
C THR A 61 4.49 -17.05 11.44
N LYS A 62 4.57 -17.27 12.76
CA LYS A 62 3.50 -17.95 13.52
C LYS A 62 2.16 -17.21 13.47
N ARG A 63 2.19 -15.87 13.48
CA ARG A 63 0.97 -15.06 13.27
C ARG A 63 0.37 -15.34 11.90
N ARG A 64 1.18 -15.34 10.84
CA ARG A 64 0.74 -15.58 9.45
C ARG A 64 0.08 -16.95 9.33
N GLU A 65 0.73 -18.00 9.84
CA GLU A 65 0.16 -19.36 9.82
C GLU A 65 -1.20 -19.42 10.54
N ARG A 66 -1.28 -18.85 11.75
CA ARG A 66 -2.55 -18.78 12.50
C ARG A 66 -3.62 -17.98 11.75
N GLN A 67 -3.25 -16.86 11.14
CA GLN A 67 -4.17 -16.01 10.39
C GLN A 67 -4.70 -16.72 9.15
N GLN A 68 -3.84 -17.43 8.41
CA GLN A 68 -4.24 -18.24 7.27
C GLN A 68 -5.15 -19.42 7.69
N GLN A 69 -4.78 -20.15 8.75
CA GLN A 69 -5.61 -21.23 9.29
C GLN A 69 -6.99 -20.72 9.72
N THR A 70 -7.03 -19.58 10.41
CA THR A 70 -8.28 -18.95 10.87
C THR A 70 -9.13 -18.46 9.71
N ALA A 71 -8.51 -17.86 8.68
CA ALA A 71 -9.21 -17.42 7.46
C ALA A 71 -9.81 -18.61 6.69
N GLN A 72 -9.04 -19.68 6.51
CA GLN A 72 -9.51 -20.90 5.86
C GLN A 72 -10.64 -21.58 6.66
N ALA A 73 -10.51 -21.65 7.99
CA ALA A 73 -11.54 -22.21 8.87
C ALA A 73 -12.84 -21.40 8.79
N ASN A 74 -12.75 -20.06 8.83
CA ASN A 74 -13.90 -19.18 8.69
C ASN A 74 -14.56 -19.32 7.31
N MET A 75 -13.77 -19.45 6.24
CA MET A 75 -14.32 -19.67 4.90
C MET A 75 -15.03 -21.02 4.79
N LYS A 76 -14.44 -22.10 5.31
CA LYS A 76 -15.11 -23.42 5.37
C LYS A 76 -16.42 -23.33 6.16
N ARG A 77 -16.40 -22.61 7.29
CA ARG A 77 -17.59 -22.38 8.12
C ARG A 77 -18.68 -21.64 7.36
N PHE A 78 -18.40 -20.48 6.75
CA PHE A 78 -19.40 -19.72 6.00
C PHE A 78 -19.93 -20.50 4.80
N ARG A 79 -19.08 -21.26 4.10
CA ARG A 79 -19.51 -22.16 3.01
C ARG A 79 -20.46 -23.24 3.50
N TRP A 80 -20.17 -23.85 4.65
CA TRP A 80 -21.04 -24.87 5.23
C TRP A 80 -22.36 -24.26 5.72
N GLN A 81 -22.32 -23.09 6.36
CA GLN A 81 -23.52 -22.37 6.81
C GLN A 81 -24.39 -21.91 5.63
N ALA A 82 -23.77 -21.46 4.55
CA ALA A 82 -24.45 -21.15 3.29
C ALA A 82 -25.11 -22.40 2.69
N ALA A 83 -24.37 -23.51 2.63
CA ALA A 83 -24.91 -24.78 2.13
C ALA A 83 -26.08 -25.26 2.97
N LEU A 84 -26.01 -25.18 4.30
CA LEU A 84 -27.11 -25.54 5.21
C LEU A 84 -28.36 -24.68 4.96
N GLY A 85 -28.19 -23.36 4.84
CA GLY A 85 -29.30 -22.43 4.57
C GLY A 85 -29.92 -22.65 3.19
N LEU A 86 -29.10 -22.80 2.15
CA LEU A 86 -29.58 -23.02 0.78
C LEU A 86 -30.15 -24.41 0.57
N ALA A 87 -29.66 -25.44 1.27
CA ALA A 87 -30.21 -26.79 1.20
C ALA A 87 -31.66 -26.85 1.73
N VAL A 88 -32.05 -25.95 2.63
CA VAL A 88 -33.44 -25.81 3.10
C VAL A 88 -34.20 -24.79 2.26
N GLY A 89 -33.60 -23.62 1.99
CA GLY A 89 -34.26 -22.53 1.28
C GLY A 89 -34.58 -22.85 -0.18
N VAL A 90 -33.65 -23.43 -0.93
CA VAL A 90 -33.82 -23.68 -2.38
C VAL A 90 -34.94 -24.69 -2.66
N PRO A 91 -35.01 -25.85 -1.98
CA PRO A 91 -36.13 -26.77 -2.18
C PRO A 91 -37.49 -26.17 -1.81
N LEU A 92 -37.57 -25.39 -0.72
CA LEU A 92 -38.80 -24.71 -0.35
C LEU A 92 -39.18 -23.67 -1.40
N MET A 93 -38.26 -22.81 -1.84
CA MET A 93 -38.55 -21.84 -2.89
C MET A 93 -38.98 -22.53 -4.20
N ALA A 94 -38.30 -23.62 -4.59
CA ALA A 94 -38.66 -24.42 -5.75
C ALA A 94 -40.09 -24.99 -5.61
N TRP A 95 -40.46 -25.50 -4.44
CA TRP A 95 -41.83 -25.95 -4.16
C TRP A 95 -42.85 -24.86 -4.44
N GLY A 96 -42.61 -23.63 -3.95
CA GLY A 96 -43.50 -22.49 -4.20
C GLY A 96 -43.59 -22.10 -5.69
N VAL A 97 -42.45 -22.11 -6.40
CA VAL A 97 -42.37 -21.73 -7.82
C VAL A 97 -43.01 -22.79 -8.74
N PHE A 98 -42.84 -24.08 -8.43
CA PHE A 98 -43.39 -25.18 -9.23
C PHE A 98 -44.87 -25.49 -8.91
N GLY A 99 -45.59 -24.57 -8.27
CA GLY A 99 -47.03 -24.65 -8.04
C GLY A 99 -47.44 -25.33 -6.72
N GLY A 100 -46.50 -25.62 -5.83
CA GLY A 100 -46.79 -26.08 -4.47
C GLY A 100 -47.36 -24.95 -3.61
N SER A 101 -48.43 -25.23 -2.84
CA SER A 101 -49.03 -24.22 -1.96
C SER A 101 -48.15 -23.99 -0.72
N MET A 102 -47.70 -22.76 -0.53
CA MET A 102 -47.04 -22.27 0.70
C MET A 102 -48.04 -21.89 1.81
N SER A 103 -49.33 -22.07 1.55
CA SER A 103 -50.39 -21.86 2.53
C SER A 103 -50.57 -23.06 3.44
N LEU A 104 -50.76 -22.81 4.73
CA LEU A 104 -51.09 -23.83 5.72
C LEU A 104 -52.51 -24.38 5.50
N THR A 105 -52.61 -25.69 5.30
CA THR A 105 -53.87 -26.44 5.32
C THR A 105 -53.86 -27.44 6.49
N PRO A 106 -55.04 -27.94 6.94
CA PRO A 106 -55.10 -28.92 8.03
C PRO A 106 -54.24 -30.17 7.78
N GLU A 107 -54.15 -30.60 6.53
CA GLU A 107 -53.37 -31.77 6.11
C GLU A 107 -51.85 -31.50 6.09
N THR A 108 -51.44 -30.26 5.83
CA THR A 108 -50.02 -29.87 5.70
C THR A 108 -49.44 -29.28 6.98
N GLN A 109 -50.22 -29.15 8.06
CA GLN A 109 -49.78 -28.51 9.30
C GLN A 109 -48.55 -29.21 9.92
N ARG A 110 -48.59 -30.53 10.06
CA ARG A 110 -47.47 -31.33 10.61
C ARG A 110 -46.18 -31.22 9.80
N PRO A 111 -46.16 -31.41 8.46
CA PRO A 111 -44.94 -31.23 7.68
C PRO A 111 -44.43 -29.79 7.73
N TRP A 112 -45.31 -28.78 7.72
CA TRP A 112 -44.90 -27.39 7.88
C TRP A 112 -44.29 -27.08 9.25
N LEU A 113 -44.77 -27.74 10.31
CA LEU A 113 -44.20 -27.59 11.65
C LEU A 113 -42.78 -28.19 11.72
N MET A 114 -42.55 -29.33 11.06
CA MET A 114 -41.21 -29.90 10.91
C MET A 114 -40.28 -28.96 10.13
N VAL A 115 -40.77 -28.37 9.03
CA VAL A 115 -40.03 -27.34 8.27
C VAL A 115 -39.70 -26.13 9.14
N GLY A 116 -40.64 -25.68 10.00
CA GLY A 116 -40.40 -24.60 10.95
C GLY A 116 -39.29 -24.90 11.95
N ILE A 117 -39.24 -26.13 12.49
CA ILE A 117 -38.17 -26.58 13.40
C ILE A 117 -36.83 -26.67 12.67
N ILE A 118 -36.81 -27.22 11.45
CA ILE A 118 -35.60 -27.29 10.62
C ILE A 118 -35.09 -25.88 10.32
N THR A 119 -35.98 -24.96 9.99
CA THR A 119 -35.64 -23.54 9.73
C THR A 119 -35.08 -22.88 10.98
N LEU A 120 -35.63 -23.16 12.16
CA LEU A 120 -35.08 -22.68 13.43
C LEU A 120 -33.67 -23.23 13.66
N ALA A 121 -33.42 -24.51 13.39
CA ALA A 121 -32.09 -25.09 13.47
C ALA A 121 -31.11 -24.39 12.52
N VAL A 122 -31.51 -24.10 11.28
CA VAL A 122 -30.72 -23.28 10.35
C VAL A 122 -30.44 -21.89 10.93
N MET A 123 -31.44 -21.21 11.49
CA MET A 123 -31.27 -19.89 12.10
C MET A 123 -30.27 -19.91 13.26
N VAL A 124 -30.25 -20.97 14.06
CA VAL A 124 -29.32 -21.12 15.19
C VAL A 124 -27.90 -21.47 14.70
N PHE A 125 -27.74 -22.50 13.86
CA PHE A 125 -26.43 -23.02 13.46
C PHE A 125 -25.77 -22.23 12.33
N ALA A 126 -26.53 -21.86 11.30
CA ALA A 126 -26.04 -21.04 10.20
C ALA A 126 -26.18 -19.54 10.48
N GLY A 127 -27.31 -19.11 11.07
CA GLY A 127 -27.62 -17.70 11.29
C GLY A 127 -27.19 -17.13 12.64
N GLY A 128 -26.82 -17.94 13.64
CA GLY A 128 -26.72 -17.50 15.03
C GLY A 128 -25.67 -16.41 15.32
N HIS A 129 -24.77 -16.12 14.38
CA HIS A 129 -23.84 -15.01 14.50
C HIS A 129 -24.50 -13.66 14.17
N PHE A 130 -25.43 -13.60 13.22
CA PHE A 130 -26.20 -12.39 12.91
C PHE A 130 -26.98 -11.90 14.14
N TYR A 131 -27.70 -12.80 14.83
CA TYR A 131 -28.48 -12.46 16.03
C TYR A 131 -27.61 -11.95 17.18
N ARG A 132 -26.46 -12.61 17.44
CA ARG A 132 -25.53 -12.17 18.49
C ARG A 132 -24.91 -10.81 18.18
N ASN A 133 -24.54 -10.58 16.93
CA ASN A 133 -23.97 -9.30 16.51
C ASN A 133 -25.01 -8.19 16.48
N ALA A 134 -26.23 -8.46 16.01
CA ALA A 134 -27.35 -7.54 16.03
C ALA A 134 -27.66 -7.06 17.46
N TRP A 135 -27.72 -8.01 18.41
CA TRP A 135 -27.93 -7.70 19.83
C TRP A 135 -26.83 -6.80 20.38
N ARG A 136 -25.55 -7.13 20.12
CA ARG A 136 -24.41 -6.29 20.51
C ARG A 136 -24.46 -4.90 19.86
N SER A 137 -24.84 -4.82 18.59
CA SER A 137 -24.95 -3.56 17.84
C SER A 137 -25.98 -2.65 18.50
N LEU A 138 -27.16 -3.21 18.81
CA LEU A 138 -28.27 -2.52 19.44
C LEU A 138 -27.90 -2.02 20.85
N MET A 139 -27.29 -2.86 21.68
CA MET A 139 -26.80 -2.46 23.01
C MET A 139 -25.76 -1.34 22.95
N ASN A 140 -25.04 -1.22 21.84
CA ASN A 140 -24.05 -0.17 21.61
C ASN A 140 -24.61 1.05 20.85
N GLY A 141 -25.93 1.16 20.66
CA GLY A 141 -26.56 2.33 20.02
C GLY A 141 -26.31 2.45 18.52
N SER A 142 -26.00 1.34 17.84
CA SER A 142 -25.73 1.32 16.40
C SER A 142 -26.59 0.26 15.70
N ALA A 143 -26.99 0.52 14.45
CA ALA A 143 -27.66 -0.47 13.60
C ALA A 143 -26.72 -0.91 12.48
N THR A 144 -26.68 -2.22 12.20
CA THR A 144 -25.79 -2.82 11.19
C THR A 144 -26.57 -3.74 10.25
N MET A 145 -25.91 -4.26 9.20
CA MET A 145 -26.48 -5.27 8.31
C MET A 145 -27.04 -6.47 9.09
N ASP A 146 -26.30 -6.93 10.11
CA ASP A 146 -26.71 -8.03 11.00
C ASP A 146 -28.05 -7.74 11.71
N THR A 147 -28.32 -6.47 12.05
CA THR A 147 -29.59 -6.04 12.65
C THR A 147 -30.76 -6.22 11.71
N LEU A 148 -30.62 -5.85 10.43
CA LEU A 148 -31.67 -6.04 9.41
C LEU A 148 -31.93 -7.52 9.14
N VAL A 149 -30.87 -8.32 9.03
CA VAL A 149 -30.98 -9.77 8.80
C VAL A 149 -31.66 -10.45 9.98
N ALA A 150 -31.25 -10.16 11.21
CA ALA A 150 -31.84 -10.74 12.41
C ALA A 150 -33.32 -10.37 12.55
N LEU A 151 -33.68 -9.12 12.27
CA LEU A 151 -35.06 -8.65 12.37
C LEU A 151 -35.95 -9.23 11.26
N GLY A 152 -35.49 -9.21 10.00
CA GLY A 152 -36.24 -9.75 8.86
C GLY A 152 -36.45 -11.26 8.97
N THR A 153 -35.38 -12.03 9.18
CA THR A 153 -35.45 -13.49 9.26
C THR A 153 -36.12 -13.98 10.54
N GLY A 154 -35.96 -13.24 11.65
CA GLY A 154 -36.66 -13.50 12.90
C GLY A 154 -38.17 -13.24 12.79
N ALA A 155 -38.57 -12.12 12.20
CA ALA A 155 -39.98 -11.78 12.00
C ALA A 155 -40.69 -12.76 11.06
N ALA A 156 -40.06 -13.12 9.93
CA ALA A 156 -40.61 -14.10 8.99
C ALA A 156 -40.81 -15.48 9.62
N TRP A 157 -39.85 -15.94 10.43
CA TRP A 157 -39.98 -17.22 11.13
C TRP A 157 -41.03 -17.17 12.26
N LEU A 158 -41.03 -16.11 13.08
CA LEU A 158 -41.99 -15.94 14.18
C LEU A 158 -43.43 -15.86 13.68
N TYR A 159 -43.65 -15.16 12.56
CA TYR A 159 -44.95 -15.13 11.90
C TYR A 159 -45.37 -16.53 11.42
N SER A 160 -44.48 -17.21 10.69
CA SER A 160 -44.77 -18.53 10.11
C SER A 160 -45.05 -19.59 11.17
N ILE A 161 -44.32 -19.58 12.30
CA ILE A 161 -44.55 -20.54 13.39
C ILE A 161 -45.83 -20.20 14.16
N SER A 162 -46.18 -18.93 14.30
CA SER A 162 -47.43 -18.50 14.94
C SER A 162 -48.65 -18.89 14.10
N VAL A 163 -48.59 -18.72 12.77
CA VAL A 163 -49.61 -19.21 11.83
C VAL A 163 -49.77 -20.73 11.93
N ASN A 164 -48.66 -21.47 12.09
CA ASN A 164 -48.69 -22.93 12.19
C ASN A 164 -49.26 -23.44 13.52
N LEU A 165 -48.90 -22.80 14.65
CA LEU A 165 -49.36 -23.18 15.99
C LEU A 165 -50.80 -22.77 16.27
N TRP A 166 -51.24 -21.63 15.75
CA TRP A 166 -52.59 -21.08 15.98
C TRP A 166 -53.30 -20.72 14.66
N PRO A 167 -53.56 -21.71 13.78
CA PRO A 167 -54.14 -21.45 12.46
C PRO A 167 -55.49 -20.74 12.51
N ASP A 168 -56.31 -21.00 13.55
CA ASP A 168 -57.66 -20.44 13.68
C ASP A 168 -57.67 -18.93 13.95
N PHE A 169 -56.55 -18.38 14.42
CA PHE A 169 -56.41 -16.93 14.64
C PHE A 169 -56.11 -16.16 13.34
N PHE A 170 -55.78 -16.87 12.27
CA PHE A 170 -55.42 -16.28 10.98
C PHE A 170 -56.43 -16.72 9.90
N PRO A 171 -57.02 -15.78 9.13
CA PRO A 171 -57.91 -16.12 8.03
C PRO A 171 -57.12 -16.82 6.91
N MET A 172 -57.84 -17.54 6.04
CA MET A 172 -57.21 -18.43 5.05
C MET A 172 -56.19 -17.72 4.15
N GLU A 173 -56.49 -16.49 3.74
CA GLU A 173 -55.65 -15.64 2.89
C GLU A 173 -54.31 -15.26 3.55
N ALA A 174 -54.26 -15.29 4.88
CA ALA A 174 -53.09 -14.93 5.67
C ALA A 174 -52.19 -16.12 6.02
N ARG A 175 -52.59 -17.35 5.69
CA ARG A 175 -51.89 -18.56 6.13
C ARG A 175 -50.64 -18.90 5.30
N HIS A 176 -50.11 -17.95 4.55
CA HIS A 176 -48.86 -18.11 3.80
C HIS A 176 -47.67 -18.15 4.77
N LEU A 177 -46.82 -19.17 4.63
CA LEU A 177 -45.63 -19.36 5.44
C LEU A 177 -44.40 -18.79 4.71
N TYR A 178 -43.44 -18.27 5.46
CA TYR A 178 -42.23 -17.60 4.96
C TYR A 178 -40.94 -18.25 5.50
N TYR A 179 -40.98 -19.55 5.77
CA TYR A 179 -39.81 -20.29 6.26
C TYR A 179 -38.66 -20.30 5.23
N GLU A 180 -39.01 -20.35 3.95
CA GLU A 180 -38.09 -20.26 2.82
C GLU A 180 -37.33 -18.93 2.81
N ALA A 181 -38.02 -17.82 3.11
CA ALA A 181 -37.39 -16.51 3.14
C ALA A 181 -36.29 -16.44 4.20
N SER A 182 -36.56 -16.92 5.43
CA SER A 182 -35.57 -16.95 6.50
C SER A 182 -34.35 -17.82 6.15
N ALA A 183 -34.58 -19.04 5.64
CA ALA A 183 -33.49 -19.95 5.26
C ALA A 183 -32.68 -19.42 4.07
N MET A 184 -33.35 -18.87 3.05
CA MET A 184 -32.73 -18.35 1.85
C MET A 184 -31.87 -17.12 2.14
N ILE A 185 -32.39 -16.16 2.90
CA ILE A 185 -31.64 -14.94 3.27
C ILE A 185 -30.37 -15.31 4.03
N ILE A 186 -30.46 -16.20 5.03
CA ILE A 186 -29.29 -16.67 5.79
C ILE A 186 -28.30 -17.40 4.86
N GLY A 187 -28.80 -18.24 3.96
CA GLY A 187 -27.99 -18.99 2.99
C GLY A 187 -27.22 -18.09 2.03
N LEU A 188 -27.91 -17.15 1.37
CA LEU A 188 -27.35 -16.23 0.38
C LEU A 188 -26.37 -15.23 1.01
N ILE A 189 -26.66 -14.70 2.20
CA ILE A 189 -25.74 -13.77 2.87
C ILE A 189 -24.48 -14.49 3.33
N ASN A 190 -24.59 -15.69 3.90
CA ASN A 190 -23.42 -16.51 4.23
C ASN A 190 -22.61 -16.90 2.99
N LEU A 191 -23.27 -17.15 1.85
CA LEU A 191 -22.59 -17.36 0.58
C LEU A 191 -21.81 -16.11 0.16
N GLY A 192 -22.44 -14.93 0.29
CA GLY A 192 -21.79 -13.63 0.08
C GLY A 192 -20.54 -13.46 0.95
N HIS A 193 -20.63 -13.73 2.26
CA HIS A 193 -19.48 -13.71 3.16
C HIS A 193 -18.41 -14.73 2.79
N ALA A 194 -18.78 -15.94 2.35
CA ALA A 194 -17.82 -16.92 1.86
C ALA A 194 -17.08 -16.44 0.61
N MET A 195 -17.79 -15.84 -0.35
CA MET A 195 -17.20 -15.24 -1.54
C MET A 195 -16.29 -14.06 -1.19
N GLU A 196 -16.71 -13.20 -0.25
CA GLU A 196 -15.91 -12.09 0.25
C GLU A 196 -14.59 -12.57 0.86
N GLN A 197 -14.64 -13.55 1.77
CA GLN A 197 -13.44 -14.11 2.40
C GLN A 197 -12.50 -14.73 1.35
N ARG A 198 -13.05 -15.42 0.35
CA ARG A 198 -12.27 -16.00 -0.74
C ARG A 198 -11.54 -14.92 -1.57
N ALA A 199 -12.24 -13.84 -1.90
CA ALA A 199 -11.68 -12.75 -2.67
C ALA A 199 -10.57 -12.03 -1.90
N ARG A 200 -10.81 -11.70 -0.62
CA ARG A 200 -9.78 -11.09 0.25
C ARG A 200 -8.55 -11.98 0.37
N GLN A 201 -8.72 -13.28 0.58
CA GLN A 201 -7.60 -14.21 0.72
C GLN A 201 -6.72 -14.29 -0.53
N ARG A 202 -7.31 -14.33 -1.73
CA ARG A 202 -6.54 -14.37 -2.99
C ARG A 202 -5.64 -13.16 -3.16
N SER A 203 -6.14 -11.98 -2.84
CA SER A 203 -5.36 -10.76 -2.96
C SER A 203 -4.31 -10.61 -1.87
N SER A 204 -4.59 -11.05 -0.64
CA SER A 204 -3.56 -11.15 0.42
C SER A 204 -2.45 -12.13 0.04
N GLN A 205 -2.77 -13.24 -0.64
CA GLN A 205 -1.77 -14.20 -1.10
C GLN A 205 -0.82 -13.63 -2.17
N ALA A 206 -1.31 -12.76 -3.06
CA ALA A 206 -0.44 -12.10 -4.04
C ALA A 206 0.62 -11.21 -3.36
N LEU A 207 0.23 -10.51 -2.29
CA LEU A 207 1.17 -9.78 -1.45
C LEU A 207 2.11 -10.72 -0.69
N GLU A 208 1.62 -11.85 -0.18
CA GLU A 208 2.44 -12.84 0.52
C GLU A 208 3.52 -13.47 -0.39
N ARG A 209 3.28 -13.60 -1.69
CA ARG A 209 4.32 -14.05 -2.64
C ARG A 209 5.51 -13.09 -2.71
N LEU A 210 5.32 -11.81 -2.37
CA LEU A 210 6.42 -10.85 -2.20
C LEU A 210 7.15 -11.06 -0.85
N LEU A 211 6.51 -11.71 0.13
CA LEU A 211 7.07 -12.00 1.46
C LEU A 211 7.83 -13.34 1.54
N ASP A 212 7.49 -14.29 0.67
CA ASP A 212 8.12 -15.63 0.58
C ASP A 212 9.50 -15.60 -0.12
N LEU A 213 10.06 -14.41 -0.33
CA LEU A 213 11.32 -14.22 -1.06
C LEU A 213 12.56 -14.27 -0.16
N THR A 214 12.42 -14.17 1.15
CA THR A 214 13.56 -14.32 2.09
C THR A 214 13.75 -15.79 2.46
N PRO A 215 14.93 -16.39 2.22
CA PRO A 215 15.21 -17.76 2.59
C PRO A 215 15.22 -17.96 4.12
N PRO A 216 14.83 -19.14 4.63
CA PRO A 216 14.78 -19.42 6.07
C PRO A 216 16.16 -19.55 6.73
N THR A 217 17.21 -19.76 5.93
CA THR A 217 18.58 -20.01 6.38
C THR A 217 19.58 -19.16 5.62
N ALA A 218 20.72 -18.86 6.24
CA ALA A 218 21.86 -18.20 5.63
C ALA A 218 23.14 -19.04 5.82
N ARG A 219 24.06 -18.98 4.86
CA ARG A 219 25.37 -19.65 4.96
C ARG A 219 26.39 -18.71 5.59
N LEU A 220 26.69 -18.93 6.86
CA LEU A 220 27.72 -18.23 7.61
C LEU A 220 29.10 -18.79 7.30
N VAL A 221 30.07 -17.92 7.05
CA VAL A 221 31.47 -18.29 6.89
C VAL A 221 32.23 -17.94 8.15
N THR A 222 32.81 -18.95 8.79
CA THR A 222 33.64 -18.83 10.00
C THR A 222 35.04 -19.37 9.75
N GLU A 223 35.96 -19.19 10.69
CA GLU A 223 37.30 -19.79 10.63
C GLU A 223 37.28 -21.33 10.57
N LEU A 224 36.17 -21.96 11.01
CA LEU A 224 35.95 -23.40 11.00
C LEU A 224 35.29 -23.91 9.70
N GLY A 225 34.98 -23.02 8.75
CA GLY A 225 34.32 -23.33 7.49
C GLY A 225 32.91 -22.72 7.35
N GLU A 226 32.19 -23.18 6.33
CA GLU A 226 30.83 -22.74 6.02
C GLU A 226 29.79 -23.52 6.84
N GLN A 227 28.89 -22.81 7.53
CA GLN A 227 27.80 -23.40 8.31
C GLN A 227 26.47 -22.74 7.93
N SER A 228 25.42 -23.55 7.74
CA SER A 228 24.05 -23.05 7.57
C SER A 228 23.44 -22.72 8.93
N ILE A 229 22.99 -21.47 9.10
CA ILE A 229 22.32 -20.98 10.31
C ILE A 229 20.91 -20.48 9.98
N PRO A 230 19.95 -20.55 10.93
CA PRO A 230 18.65 -19.90 10.78
C PRO A 230 18.80 -18.39 10.53
N LEU A 231 17.96 -17.81 9.66
CA LEU A 231 18.00 -16.36 9.37
C LEU A 231 17.82 -15.50 10.64
N ALA A 232 17.07 -16.00 11.63
CA ALA A 232 16.84 -15.33 12.90
C ALA A 232 18.11 -15.16 13.74
N ASP A 233 19.12 -16.00 13.52
CA ASP A 233 20.38 -15.99 14.28
C ASP A 233 21.48 -15.14 13.59
N VAL A 234 21.19 -14.60 12.40
CA VAL A 234 22.12 -13.74 11.66
C VAL A 234 22.26 -12.39 12.38
N GLN A 235 23.50 -12.02 12.70
CA GLN A 235 23.84 -10.75 13.36
C GLN A 235 24.54 -9.79 12.39
N LEU A 236 24.46 -8.49 12.70
CA LEU A 236 25.20 -7.45 11.98
C LEU A 236 26.70 -7.72 11.99
N GLY A 237 27.36 -7.52 10.86
CA GLY A 237 28.79 -7.74 10.69
C GLY A 237 29.22 -9.18 10.41
N MET A 238 28.31 -10.16 10.47
CA MET A 238 28.61 -11.54 10.06
C MET A 238 28.89 -11.62 8.55
N THR A 239 29.86 -12.46 8.18
CA THR A 239 30.21 -12.73 6.77
C THR A 239 29.45 -13.95 6.26
N LEU A 240 28.67 -13.75 5.21
CA LEU A 240 27.81 -14.77 4.61
C LEU A 240 28.26 -15.07 3.18
N ARG A 241 28.06 -16.32 2.75
CA ARG A 241 28.33 -16.79 1.38
C ARG A 241 27.05 -16.81 0.57
N LEU A 242 27.12 -16.29 -0.65
CA LEU A 242 26.11 -16.47 -1.69
C LEU A 242 26.71 -17.22 -2.88
N THR A 243 25.93 -18.08 -3.53
CA THR A 243 26.27 -18.69 -4.82
C THR A 243 25.11 -18.60 -5.80
N THR A 244 25.37 -18.91 -7.08
CA THR A 244 24.36 -19.12 -8.12
C THR A 244 23.10 -19.83 -7.62
N GLY A 245 21.94 -19.22 -7.86
CA GLY A 245 20.62 -19.69 -7.46
C GLY A 245 20.18 -19.28 -6.05
N ASP A 246 21.06 -18.72 -5.22
CA ASP A 246 20.68 -18.25 -3.89
C ASP A 246 19.79 -17.02 -3.96
N ARG A 247 18.86 -16.94 -3.00
CA ARG A 247 18.23 -15.67 -2.63
C ARG A 247 19.02 -15.00 -1.52
N ILE A 248 19.16 -13.69 -1.61
CA ILE A 248 19.93 -12.93 -0.64
C ILE A 248 19.11 -12.80 0.67
N PRO A 249 19.63 -13.28 1.82
CA PRO A 249 18.87 -13.34 3.08
C PRO A 249 18.72 -12.00 3.79
N VAL A 250 19.75 -11.15 3.74
CA VAL A 250 19.86 -9.88 4.46
C VAL A 250 20.56 -8.85 3.58
N ASP A 251 20.39 -7.56 3.88
CA ASP A 251 21.11 -6.50 3.16
C ASP A 251 22.58 -6.50 3.64
N GLY A 252 23.51 -6.25 2.72
CA GLY A 252 24.92 -6.21 3.07
C GLY A 252 25.84 -5.66 1.98
N GLU A 253 27.13 -5.73 2.22
CA GLU A 253 28.19 -5.20 1.35
C GLU A 253 29.13 -6.35 0.93
N ILE A 254 29.46 -6.45 -0.36
CA ILE A 254 30.34 -7.48 -0.89
C ILE A 254 31.78 -7.21 -0.43
N VAL A 255 32.37 -8.21 0.21
CA VAL A 255 33.76 -8.17 0.70
C VAL A 255 34.70 -8.90 -0.28
N GLN A 256 34.20 -9.91 -0.99
CA GLN A 256 35.01 -10.70 -1.92
C GLN A 256 34.14 -11.36 -3.01
N GLY A 257 34.63 -11.39 -4.24
CA GLY A 257 34.01 -12.07 -5.38
C GLY A 257 33.24 -11.12 -6.30
N GLU A 258 32.59 -11.72 -7.30
CA GLU A 258 31.71 -11.03 -8.25
C GLU A 258 30.45 -11.88 -8.46
N VAL A 259 29.33 -11.19 -8.72
CA VAL A 259 28.02 -11.81 -8.82
C VAL A 259 27.10 -11.03 -9.76
N TRP A 260 26.25 -11.74 -10.49
CA TRP A 260 25.13 -11.21 -11.25
C TRP A 260 23.85 -11.40 -10.45
N ILE A 261 23.14 -10.31 -10.17
CA ILE A 261 21.96 -10.31 -9.31
C ILE A 261 20.76 -9.79 -10.08
N ASP A 262 19.68 -10.56 -10.09
CA ASP A 262 18.36 -10.11 -10.52
C ASP A 262 17.70 -9.31 -9.39
N GLU A 263 17.66 -7.99 -9.59
CA GLU A 263 17.01 -7.03 -8.70
C GLU A 263 15.67 -6.52 -9.26
N ALA A 264 15.11 -7.14 -10.30
CA ALA A 264 13.89 -6.68 -10.99
C ALA A 264 12.71 -6.42 -10.04
N MET A 265 12.61 -7.20 -8.96
CA MET A 265 11.56 -7.07 -7.96
C MET A 265 11.70 -5.81 -7.08
N LEU A 266 12.89 -5.24 -6.95
CA LEU A 266 13.16 -4.04 -6.16
C LEU A 266 13.37 -2.79 -7.03
N THR A 267 14.10 -2.93 -8.14
CA THR A 267 14.47 -1.83 -9.02
C THR A 267 13.55 -1.69 -10.22
N GLY A 268 12.84 -2.75 -10.61
CA GLY A 268 12.04 -2.80 -11.84
C GLY A 268 12.86 -3.05 -13.11
N GLU A 269 14.18 -3.17 -13.01
CA GLU A 269 15.05 -3.42 -14.15
C GLU A 269 15.09 -4.91 -14.50
N ALA A 270 14.75 -5.26 -15.74
CA ALA A 270 14.59 -6.66 -16.16
C ALA A 270 15.91 -7.42 -16.39
N LEU A 271 17.05 -6.73 -16.43
CA LEU A 271 18.36 -7.34 -16.67
C LEU A 271 19.14 -7.49 -15.36
N PRO A 272 19.77 -8.65 -15.10
CA PRO A 272 20.63 -8.83 -13.94
C PRO A 272 21.78 -7.80 -13.93
N GLN A 273 22.05 -7.24 -12.76
CA GLN A 273 23.16 -6.30 -12.57
C GLN A 273 24.40 -7.03 -12.04
N GLN A 274 25.56 -6.73 -12.62
CA GLN A 274 26.85 -7.21 -12.12
C GLN A 274 27.28 -6.38 -10.90
N LYS A 275 27.71 -7.04 -9.83
CA LYS A 275 28.21 -6.43 -8.60
C LYS A 275 29.52 -7.07 -8.15
N GLY A 276 30.41 -6.25 -7.59
CA GLY A 276 31.73 -6.64 -7.10
C GLY A 276 32.02 -6.10 -5.70
N VAL A 277 33.29 -6.16 -5.30
CA VAL A 277 33.73 -5.75 -3.96
C VAL A 277 33.42 -4.27 -3.69
N GLY A 278 32.78 -4.00 -2.55
CA GLY A 278 32.30 -2.67 -2.15
C GLY A 278 30.86 -2.36 -2.55
N ASP A 279 30.25 -3.15 -3.45
CA ASP A 279 28.86 -2.95 -3.84
C ASP A 279 27.89 -3.54 -2.81
N THR A 280 26.69 -2.96 -2.74
CA THR A 280 25.63 -3.40 -1.83
C THR A 280 24.71 -4.44 -2.46
N VAL A 281 24.33 -5.43 -1.66
CA VAL A 281 23.34 -6.44 -2.00
C VAL A 281 22.09 -6.29 -1.12
N HIS A 282 20.93 -6.62 -1.69
CA HIS A 282 19.64 -6.40 -1.05
C HIS A 282 18.89 -7.70 -0.79
N ALA A 283 18.23 -7.80 0.36
CA ALA A 283 17.46 -8.98 0.72
C ALA A 283 16.31 -9.25 -0.27
N GLY A 284 16.12 -10.51 -0.64
CA GLY A 284 15.04 -10.99 -1.51
C GLY A 284 15.37 -11.00 -3.01
N THR A 285 16.49 -10.40 -3.44
CA THR A 285 17.00 -10.52 -4.80
C THR A 285 17.63 -11.89 -5.04
N VAL A 286 17.81 -12.27 -6.31
CA VAL A 286 18.28 -13.60 -6.70
C VAL A 286 19.66 -13.48 -7.31
N VAL A 287 20.58 -14.35 -6.89
CA VAL A 287 21.87 -14.53 -7.55
C VAL A 287 21.66 -15.38 -8.80
N ASP A 288 21.82 -14.78 -9.97
CA ASP A 288 21.68 -15.46 -11.25
C ASP A 288 22.96 -16.23 -11.62
N ASP A 289 24.12 -15.62 -11.39
CA ASP A 289 25.42 -16.27 -11.58
C ASP A 289 26.51 -15.70 -10.67
N GLY A 290 27.52 -16.51 -10.34
CA GLY A 290 28.67 -16.11 -9.52
C GLY A 290 28.62 -16.52 -8.04
N SER A 291 29.58 -16.03 -7.27
CA SER A 291 29.74 -16.35 -5.84
C SER A 291 30.45 -15.22 -5.12
N VAL A 292 29.87 -14.80 -4.00
CA VAL A 292 30.40 -13.68 -3.20
C VAL A 292 30.38 -13.98 -1.72
N LEU A 293 31.36 -13.41 -1.01
CA LEU A 293 31.27 -13.18 0.42
C LEU A 293 30.78 -11.77 0.64
N PHE A 294 29.74 -11.62 1.45
CA PHE A 294 29.21 -10.32 1.81
C PHE A 294 29.02 -10.22 3.32
N ARG A 295 29.15 -9.00 3.84
CA ARG A 295 29.02 -8.69 5.26
C ARG A 295 27.64 -8.13 5.53
N ALA A 296 26.92 -8.70 6.48
CA ALA A 296 25.57 -8.28 6.85
C ALA A 296 25.57 -6.83 7.40
N ALA A 297 24.85 -5.93 6.73
CA ALA A 297 24.76 -4.51 7.07
C ALA A 297 23.38 -4.12 7.65
N ALA A 298 22.31 -4.80 7.25
CA ALA A 298 21.00 -4.65 7.87
C ALA A 298 20.24 -5.97 7.91
N ILE A 299 19.59 -6.26 9.05
CA ILE A 299 18.94 -7.54 9.34
C ILE A 299 17.49 -7.35 9.81
N GLY A 300 16.67 -8.39 9.69
CA GLY A 300 15.28 -8.41 10.16
C GLY A 300 14.45 -7.24 9.63
N THR A 301 13.88 -6.43 10.52
CA THR A 301 13.02 -5.29 10.16
C THR A 301 13.77 -4.10 9.54
N GLN A 302 15.10 -4.13 9.56
CA GLN A 302 15.95 -3.07 9.02
C GLN A 302 16.38 -3.31 7.58
N THR A 303 16.03 -4.45 6.97
CA THR A 303 16.30 -4.68 5.54
C THR A 303 15.42 -3.80 4.64
N THR A 304 15.87 -3.58 3.42
CA THR A 304 15.15 -2.79 2.41
C THR A 304 13.81 -3.44 2.06
N LEU A 305 13.82 -4.76 1.86
CA LEU A 305 12.59 -5.53 1.64
C LEU A 305 11.63 -5.41 2.85
N ALA A 306 12.11 -5.55 4.09
CA ALA A 306 11.23 -5.41 5.27
C ALA A 306 10.64 -4.00 5.39
N ARG A 307 11.38 -2.96 5.02
CA ARG A 307 10.85 -1.58 4.95
C ARG A 307 9.76 -1.46 3.89
N ILE A 308 9.96 -2.02 2.69
CA ILE A 308 8.95 -2.03 1.62
C ILE A 308 7.68 -2.74 2.11
N ILE A 309 7.83 -3.92 2.71
CA ILE A 309 6.72 -4.70 3.29
C ILE A 309 5.96 -3.88 4.33
N LYS A 310 6.67 -3.22 5.25
CA LYS A 310 6.07 -2.37 6.28
C LYS A 310 5.27 -1.22 5.67
N LEU A 311 5.81 -0.56 4.64
CA LEU A 311 5.13 0.53 3.93
C LEU A 311 3.86 0.05 3.21
N VAL A 312 3.92 -1.10 2.52
CA VAL A 312 2.75 -1.66 1.84
C VAL A 312 1.66 -2.09 2.84
N ARG A 313 2.04 -2.69 3.98
CA ARG A 313 1.07 -3.00 5.04
C ARG A 313 0.46 -1.77 5.67
N GLN A 314 1.26 -0.72 5.87
CA GLN A 314 0.76 0.56 6.36
C GLN A 314 -0.30 1.13 5.40
N ALA A 315 -0.10 0.97 4.09
CA ALA A 315 -1.09 1.32 3.06
C ALA A 315 -2.39 0.53 3.17
N GLN A 316 -2.29 -0.79 3.30
CA GLN A 316 -3.47 -1.66 3.39
C GLN A 316 -4.26 -1.47 4.68
N SER A 317 -3.61 -0.93 5.72
CA SER A 317 -4.25 -0.60 6.98
C SER A 317 -4.97 0.75 6.98
N SER A 318 -4.81 1.58 5.94
CA SER A 318 -5.55 2.84 5.83
C SER A 318 -7.00 2.55 5.47
N LYS A 319 -7.93 3.27 6.11
CA LYS A 319 -9.35 3.16 5.82
C LYS A 319 -9.67 4.11 4.66
N PRO A 320 -10.04 3.61 3.47
CA PRO A 320 -10.27 4.45 2.31
C PRO A 320 -11.47 5.37 2.52
N GLU A 321 -11.44 6.57 1.96
CA GLU A 321 -12.52 7.56 2.09
C GLU A 321 -13.86 7.05 1.56
N ILE A 322 -13.86 6.30 0.45
CA ILE A 322 -15.08 5.66 -0.08
C ILE A 322 -15.66 4.65 0.92
N GLY A 323 -14.83 3.97 1.72
CA GLY A 323 -15.30 3.09 2.79
C GLY A 323 -16.03 3.87 3.90
N LYS A 324 -15.57 5.09 4.21
CA LYS A 324 -16.26 6.01 5.14
C LYS A 324 -17.59 6.51 4.55
N LEU A 325 -17.65 6.72 3.23
CA LEU A 325 -18.89 7.09 2.53
C LEU A 325 -19.93 5.97 2.64
N ALA A 326 -19.56 4.71 2.41
CA ALA A 326 -20.47 3.57 2.56
C ALA A 326 -21.01 3.43 3.99
N ASP A 327 -20.16 3.65 5.00
CA ASP A 327 -20.59 3.68 6.41
C ASP A 327 -21.56 4.83 6.69
N ARG A 328 -21.29 6.03 6.16
CA ARG A 328 -22.18 7.20 6.31
C ARG A 328 -23.53 6.98 5.63
N ILE A 329 -23.54 6.39 4.44
CA ILE A 329 -24.77 6.00 3.74
C ILE A 329 -25.55 5.01 4.60
N SER A 330 -24.91 3.96 5.11
CA SER A 330 -25.56 2.94 5.93
C SER A 330 -26.15 3.51 7.23
N ALA A 331 -25.45 4.45 7.87
CA ALA A 331 -25.90 5.10 9.10
C ALA A 331 -27.20 5.92 8.93
N VAL A 332 -27.46 6.45 7.73
CA VAL A 332 -28.71 7.18 7.40
C VAL A 332 -29.74 6.24 6.78
N PHE A 333 -29.31 5.35 5.90
CA PHE A 333 -30.17 4.44 5.14
C PHE A 333 -30.93 3.46 6.05
N VAL A 334 -30.25 2.85 7.04
CA VAL A 334 -30.89 1.85 7.91
C VAL A 334 -32.03 2.47 8.76
N PRO A 335 -31.84 3.58 9.49
CA PRO A 335 -32.95 4.24 10.20
C PRO A 335 -34.07 4.69 9.27
N THR A 336 -33.73 5.19 8.06
CA THR A 336 -34.72 5.63 7.08
C THR A 336 -35.59 4.47 6.59
N VAL A 337 -34.99 3.32 6.27
CA VAL A 337 -35.72 2.11 5.88
C VAL A 337 -36.61 1.60 7.00
N VAL A 338 -36.13 1.60 8.25
CA VAL A 338 -36.95 1.21 9.40
C VAL A 338 -38.13 2.15 9.57
N ALA A 339 -37.92 3.46 9.42
CA ALA A 339 -39.00 4.44 9.46
C ALA A 339 -40.03 4.23 8.34
N ILE A 340 -39.58 3.97 7.11
CA ILE A 340 -40.46 3.65 5.97
C ILE A 340 -41.22 2.34 6.22
N ALA A 341 -40.57 1.31 6.79
CA ALA A 341 -41.20 0.04 7.12
C ALA A 341 -42.30 0.23 8.17
N LEU A 342 -42.02 0.99 9.23
CA LEU A 342 -43.00 1.32 10.28
C LEU A 342 -44.15 2.18 9.75
N PHE A 343 -43.85 3.16 8.89
CA PHE A 343 -44.88 4.00 8.27
C PHE A 343 -45.77 3.20 7.32
N SER A 344 -45.18 2.35 6.49
CA SER A 344 -45.92 1.45 5.59
C SER A 344 -46.77 0.47 6.40
N ALA A 345 -46.21 -0.10 7.48
CA ALA A 345 -46.94 -0.94 8.41
C ALA A 345 -48.16 -0.20 8.99
N ALA A 346 -47.98 1.04 9.46
CA ALA A 346 -49.07 1.84 10.03
C ALA A 346 -50.19 2.11 9.01
N ILE A 347 -49.86 2.46 7.76
CA ILE A 347 -50.86 2.66 6.69
C ILE A 347 -51.71 1.40 6.51
N TRP A 348 -51.07 0.24 6.39
CA TRP A 348 -51.78 -1.02 6.15
C TRP A 348 -52.51 -1.54 7.40
N TYR A 349 -52.08 -1.13 8.59
CA TYR A 349 -52.81 -1.39 9.82
C TYR A 349 -54.12 -0.60 9.87
N PHE A 350 -54.09 0.69 9.52
CA PHE A 350 -55.28 1.56 9.62
C PHE A 350 -56.21 1.52 8.39
N PHE A 351 -55.65 1.38 7.19
CA PHE A 351 -56.38 1.48 5.93
C PHE A 351 -56.34 0.20 5.07
N GLY A 352 -55.62 -0.83 5.51
CA GLY A 352 -55.50 -2.07 4.77
C GLY A 352 -56.78 -2.93 4.82
N PRO A 353 -56.95 -3.83 3.83
CA PRO A 353 -58.03 -4.81 3.84
C PRO A 353 -57.89 -5.77 5.03
N GLN A 354 -59.01 -6.32 5.50
CA GLN A 354 -58.97 -7.37 6.51
C GLN A 354 -58.34 -8.64 5.92
N PRO A 355 -57.44 -9.33 6.65
CA PRO A 355 -56.88 -9.03 7.98
C PRO A 355 -55.74 -7.99 7.97
N GLN A 356 -55.98 -6.83 8.59
CA GLN A 356 -55.03 -5.71 8.65
C GLN A 356 -53.65 -6.10 9.23
N LEU A 357 -53.65 -6.92 10.29
CA LEU A 357 -52.45 -7.30 11.04
C LEU A 357 -51.48 -8.14 10.20
N VAL A 358 -51.99 -8.92 9.27
CA VAL A 358 -51.19 -9.77 8.38
C VAL A 358 -50.56 -8.93 7.28
N TYR A 359 -51.35 -8.11 6.58
CA TYR A 359 -50.83 -7.21 5.56
C TYR A 359 -49.77 -6.25 6.13
N THR A 360 -50.02 -5.73 7.34
CA THR A 360 -49.07 -4.92 8.11
C THR A 360 -47.72 -5.61 8.25
N LEU A 361 -47.72 -6.86 8.72
CA LEU A 361 -46.49 -7.60 8.98
C LEU A 361 -45.78 -8.02 7.69
N VAL A 362 -46.52 -8.46 6.67
CA VAL A 362 -45.98 -8.82 5.36
C VAL A 362 -45.29 -7.62 4.70
N ILE A 363 -45.90 -6.44 4.74
CA ILE A 363 -45.32 -5.26 4.10
C ILE A 363 -44.13 -4.73 4.87
N ALA A 364 -44.21 -4.67 6.21
CA ALA A 364 -43.07 -4.30 7.04
C ALA A 364 -41.86 -5.20 6.78
N THR A 365 -42.06 -6.52 6.79
CA THR A 365 -40.99 -7.50 6.54
C THR A 365 -40.48 -7.43 5.11
N THR A 366 -41.35 -7.26 4.11
CA THR A 366 -40.95 -7.11 2.70
C THR A 366 -40.05 -5.89 2.49
N VAL A 367 -40.43 -4.73 3.03
CA VAL A 367 -39.62 -3.50 2.95
C VAL A 367 -38.24 -3.70 3.58
N LEU A 368 -38.19 -4.31 4.77
CA LEU A 368 -36.93 -4.58 5.48
C LEU A 368 -36.02 -5.57 4.73
N ILE A 369 -36.59 -6.60 4.11
CA ILE A 369 -35.86 -7.63 3.37
C ILE A 369 -35.28 -7.06 2.07
N ILE A 370 -36.11 -6.38 1.27
CA ILE A 370 -35.70 -5.83 -0.03
C ILE A 370 -34.62 -4.76 0.15
N ALA A 371 -34.66 -4.02 1.25
CA ALA A 371 -33.72 -2.96 1.51
C ALA A 371 -32.31 -3.42 1.89
N CYS A 372 -31.97 -4.72 1.99
CA CYS A 372 -30.59 -5.12 2.34
C CYS A 372 -29.56 -4.57 1.34
N PRO A 373 -28.65 -3.65 1.74
CA PRO A 373 -27.60 -3.14 0.85
C PRO A 373 -26.40 -4.11 0.82
N CYS A 374 -26.68 -5.39 0.64
CA CYS A 374 -25.73 -6.49 0.79
C CYS A 374 -24.50 -6.33 -0.14
N ALA A 375 -24.67 -5.80 -1.35
CA ALA A 375 -23.58 -5.58 -2.32
C ALA A 375 -22.77 -4.28 -2.07
N LEU A 376 -23.38 -3.26 -1.46
CA LEU A 376 -22.79 -1.92 -1.35
C LEU A 376 -21.56 -1.92 -0.42
N GLY A 377 -21.61 -2.65 0.69
CA GLY A 377 -20.51 -2.72 1.66
C GLY A 377 -19.27 -3.48 1.16
N LEU A 378 -19.38 -4.24 0.07
CA LEU A 378 -18.34 -5.13 -0.44
C LEU A 378 -17.66 -4.61 -1.72
N ALA A 379 -18.36 -3.79 -2.51
CA ALA A 379 -17.84 -3.30 -3.77
C ALA A 379 -16.50 -2.56 -3.60
N THR A 380 -16.44 -1.61 -2.67
CA THR A 380 -15.25 -0.76 -2.49
C THR A 380 -14.00 -1.51 -2.02
N PRO A 381 -14.04 -2.31 -0.92
CA PRO A 381 -12.83 -3.00 -0.47
C PRO A 381 -12.30 -4.00 -1.50
N MET A 382 -13.19 -4.68 -2.24
CA MET A 382 -12.78 -5.64 -3.27
C MET A 382 -12.07 -4.96 -4.44
N SER A 383 -12.61 -3.84 -4.93
CA SER A 383 -11.98 -3.09 -6.02
C SER A 383 -10.60 -2.55 -5.64
N ILE A 384 -10.45 -1.99 -4.43
CA ILE A 384 -9.17 -1.45 -3.96
C ILE A 384 -8.13 -2.56 -3.78
N ILE A 385 -8.51 -3.64 -3.12
CA ILE A 385 -7.60 -4.76 -2.87
C ILE A 385 -7.13 -5.38 -4.19
N SER A 386 -8.03 -5.53 -5.19
CA SER A 386 -7.66 -5.99 -6.52
C SER A 386 -6.78 -4.99 -7.27
N GLY A 387 -7.07 -3.69 -7.18
CA GLY A 387 -6.32 -2.63 -7.83
C GLY A 387 -4.90 -2.49 -7.29
N VAL A 388 -4.72 -2.51 -5.97
CA VAL A 388 -3.40 -2.48 -5.31
C VAL A 388 -2.61 -3.75 -5.62
N GLY A 389 -3.25 -4.92 -5.61
CA GLY A 389 -2.61 -6.18 -6.01
C GLY A 389 -2.08 -6.11 -7.44
N ARG A 390 -2.90 -5.59 -8.37
CA ARG A 390 -2.51 -5.41 -9.78
C ARG A 390 -1.40 -4.37 -9.95
N ALA A 391 -1.44 -3.26 -9.21
CA ALA A 391 -0.41 -2.22 -9.25
C ALA A 391 0.96 -2.78 -8.81
N ALA A 392 0.98 -3.60 -7.76
CA ALA A 392 2.20 -4.24 -7.28
C ALA A 392 2.83 -5.18 -8.31
N GLU A 393 2.02 -5.90 -9.12
CA GLU A 393 2.52 -6.73 -10.24
C GLU A 393 3.26 -5.90 -11.30
N PHE A 394 3.00 -4.59 -11.40
CA PHE A 394 3.68 -3.66 -12.30
C PHE A 394 4.76 -2.81 -11.59
N GLY A 395 5.18 -3.18 -10.38
CA GLY A 395 6.19 -2.43 -9.62
C GLY A 395 5.68 -1.11 -9.01
N VAL A 396 4.37 -0.84 -9.06
CA VAL A 396 3.78 0.37 -8.49
C VAL A 396 3.38 0.11 -7.03
N LEU A 397 4.10 0.72 -6.11
CA LEU A 397 3.87 0.58 -4.67
C LEU A 397 2.94 1.68 -4.16
N VAL A 398 1.66 1.32 -3.97
CA VAL A 398 0.65 2.23 -3.43
C VAL A 398 0.74 2.27 -1.90
N ARG A 399 1.14 3.42 -1.35
CA ARG A 399 1.26 3.65 0.11
C ARG A 399 -0.05 4.02 0.80
N ASP A 400 -1.06 4.42 0.06
CA ASP A 400 -2.39 4.72 0.60
C ASP A 400 -3.45 4.36 -0.45
N ALA A 401 -4.48 3.62 -0.05
CA ALA A 401 -5.61 3.32 -0.92
C ALA A 401 -6.30 4.58 -1.45
N ASP A 402 -6.26 5.67 -0.67
CA ASP A 402 -6.79 6.98 -1.08
C ASP A 402 -5.93 7.60 -2.19
N ALA A 403 -4.62 7.36 -2.21
CA ALA A 403 -3.74 7.85 -3.28
C ALA A 403 -4.09 7.24 -4.64
N LEU A 404 -4.52 5.97 -4.68
CA LEU A 404 -4.96 5.32 -5.92
C LEU A 404 -6.25 5.95 -6.47
N GLN A 405 -7.13 6.43 -5.60
CA GLN A 405 -8.36 7.12 -5.99
C GLN A 405 -8.06 8.56 -6.41
N GLN A 406 -7.22 9.26 -5.67
CA GLN A 406 -6.78 10.61 -6.06
C GLN A 406 -6.07 10.59 -7.41
N ALA A 407 -5.27 9.55 -7.67
CA ALA A 407 -4.60 9.35 -8.94
C ALA A 407 -5.55 9.32 -10.15
N SER A 408 -6.80 8.85 -9.99
CA SER A 408 -7.77 8.84 -11.10
C SER A 408 -8.31 10.22 -11.45
N ASN A 409 -8.13 11.21 -10.56
CA ASN A 409 -8.65 12.56 -10.72
C ASN A 409 -7.54 13.59 -10.97
N LEU A 410 -6.29 13.15 -11.15
CA LEU A 410 -5.18 14.03 -11.45
C LEU A 410 -5.31 14.57 -12.88
N ASP A 411 -5.06 15.86 -13.03
CA ASP A 411 -4.95 16.56 -14.31
C ASP A 411 -3.52 17.01 -14.58
N THR A 412 -2.74 17.28 -13.53
CA THR A 412 -1.39 17.83 -13.62
C THR A 412 -0.38 16.94 -12.89
N LEU A 413 0.72 16.60 -13.57
CA LEU A 413 1.83 15.84 -13.02
C LEU A 413 3.07 16.72 -12.91
N VAL A 414 3.57 16.86 -11.69
CA VAL A 414 4.77 17.65 -11.39
C VAL A 414 5.94 16.70 -11.15
N PHE A 415 6.97 16.80 -11.98
CA PHE A 415 8.17 16.00 -11.91
C PHE A 415 9.30 16.80 -11.27
N ASP A 416 10.01 16.18 -10.33
CA ASP A 416 11.37 16.61 -10.01
C ASP A 416 12.29 16.27 -11.18
N LYS A 417 13.37 17.01 -11.36
CA LYS A 417 14.34 16.72 -12.42
C LYS A 417 15.26 15.58 -11.97
N THR A 418 16.03 15.82 -10.92
CA THR A 418 17.16 14.98 -10.53
C THR A 418 16.68 13.65 -9.97
N GLY A 419 17.13 12.54 -10.58
CA GLY A 419 16.81 11.18 -10.14
C GLY A 419 15.38 10.71 -10.46
N THR A 420 14.50 11.60 -10.94
CA THR A 420 13.16 11.24 -11.44
C THR A 420 13.18 11.18 -12.97
N LEU A 421 13.44 12.32 -13.64
CA LEU A 421 13.57 12.37 -15.09
C LEU A 421 14.95 11.93 -15.58
N THR A 422 15.96 12.17 -14.75
CA THR A 422 17.36 11.83 -15.01
C THR A 422 17.80 10.60 -14.24
N GLU A 423 18.95 10.04 -14.62
CA GLU A 423 19.57 8.90 -13.94
C GLU A 423 20.03 9.26 -12.51
N GLY A 424 20.23 10.55 -12.22
CA GLY A 424 20.74 11.01 -10.92
C GLY A 424 22.24 10.76 -10.75
N GLN A 425 22.92 10.43 -11.85
CA GLN A 425 24.35 10.16 -11.93
C GLN A 425 24.98 11.15 -12.91
N PRO A 426 25.30 12.37 -12.48
CA PRO A 426 25.95 13.35 -13.34
C PRO A 426 27.30 12.83 -13.82
N ARG A 427 27.63 13.08 -15.09
CA ARG A 427 28.91 12.70 -15.71
C ARG A 427 29.56 13.89 -16.39
N VAL A 428 30.89 13.94 -16.36
CA VAL A 428 31.66 14.90 -17.14
C VAL A 428 31.55 14.52 -18.61
N VAL A 429 31.04 15.41 -19.44
CA VAL A 429 30.85 15.17 -20.88
C VAL A 429 31.93 15.83 -21.73
N GLU A 430 32.52 16.91 -21.23
CA GLU A 430 33.54 17.68 -21.95
C GLU A 430 34.34 18.53 -20.95
N ILE A 431 35.63 18.75 -21.23
CA ILE A 431 36.48 19.67 -20.49
C ILE A 431 37.11 20.61 -21.51
N ILE A 432 36.85 21.91 -21.36
CA ILE A 432 37.40 22.96 -22.22
C ILE A 432 38.45 23.71 -21.40
N THR A 433 39.69 23.73 -21.85
CA THR A 433 40.78 24.40 -21.12
C THR A 433 41.17 25.74 -21.71
N PHE A 434 41.74 26.60 -20.86
CA PHE A 434 42.18 27.95 -21.21
C PHE A 434 43.57 28.21 -20.64
N ASN A 435 44.23 29.27 -21.12
CA ASN A 435 45.50 29.75 -20.56
C ASN A 435 46.61 28.69 -20.47
N GLN A 436 46.70 27.83 -21.49
CA GLN A 436 47.72 26.76 -21.62
C GLN A 436 47.66 25.69 -20.51
N VAL A 437 46.52 25.55 -19.83
CA VAL A 437 46.28 24.43 -18.89
C VAL A 437 45.88 23.19 -19.67
N ASP A 438 46.49 22.06 -19.33
CA ASP A 438 46.15 20.74 -19.88
C ASP A 438 44.86 20.20 -19.25
N GLU A 439 44.11 19.40 -20.00
CA GLU A 439 42.87 18.75 -19.54
C GLU A 439 43.09 17.86 -18.31
N GLN A 440 44.16 17.05 -18.30
CA GLN A 440 44.53 16.20 -17.15
C GLN A 440 44.87 17.06 -15.93
N GLN A 441 45.66 18.12 -16.11
CA GLN A 441 45.98 19.04 -15.03
C GLN A 441 44.73 19.74 -14.47
N ALA A 442 43.83 20.23 -15.33
CA ALA A 442 42.57 20.85 -14.91
C ALA A 442 41.67 19.87 -14.15
N LEU A 443 41.53 18.64 -14.66
CA LEU A 443 40.75 17.59 -14.01
C LEU A 443 41.35 17.20 -12.66
N ARG A 444 42.68 17.07 -12.57
CA ARG A 444 43.41 16.76 -11.33
C ARG A 444 43.21 17.84 -10.26
N TRP A 445 43.30 19.10 -10.65
CA TRP A 445 43.05 20.24 -9.75
C TRP A 445 41.59 20.30 -9.29
N ALA A 446 40.63 20.13 -10.20
CA ALA A 446 39.21 20.13 -9.85
C ALA A 446 38.84 18.95 -8.93
N ALA A 447 39.35 17.74 -9.23
CA ALA A 447 39.10 16.55 -8.42
C ALA A 447 39.76 16.65 -7.03
N ALA A 448 40.95 17.25 -6.91
CA ALA A 448 41.58 17.52 -5.62
C ALA A 448 40.70 18.42 -4.75
N LEU A 449 40.19 19.53 -5.30
CA LEU A 449 39.28 20.42 -4.59
C LEU A 449 37.97 19.73 -4.17
N GLU A 450 37.48 18.77 -4.95
CA GLU A 450 36.19 18.11 -4.74
C GLU A 450 36.28 16.81 -3.93
N GLN A 451 37.48 16.34 -3.57
CA GLN A 451 37.72 15.05 -2.92
C GLN A 451 37.00 14.89 -1.57
N GLY A 452 36.69 16.01 -0.89
CA GLY A 452 35.96 16.05 0.39
C GLY A 452 34.48 16.46 0.27
N ALA A 453 33.98 16.76 -0.93
CA ALA A 453 32.65 17.28 -1.13
C ALA A 453 31.63 16.17 -1.42
N ASN A 454 30.47 16.23 -0.75
CA ASN A 454 29.37 15.27 -0.94
C ASN A 454 28.41 15.67 -2.06
N HIS A 455 28.75 16.65 -2.89
CA HIS A 455 27.87 17.16 -3.94
C HIS A 455 27.86 16.20 -5.16
N PRO A 456 26.71 15.96 -5.82
CA PRO A 456 26.67 15.08 -7.00
C PRO A 456 27.65 15.48 -8.12
N LEU A 457 27.79 16.78 -8.40
CA LEU A 457 28.76 17.29 -9.38
C LEU A 457 30.22 17.04 -8.97
N ALA A 458 30.53 17.12 -7.67
CA ALA A 458 31.85 16.83 -7.12
C ALA A 458 32.23 15.38 -7.38
N ARG A 459 31.30 14.46 -7.10
CA ARG A 459 31.47 13.03 -7.38
C ARG A 459 31.72 12.76 -8.86
N ALA A 460 31.00 13.43 -9.76
CA ALA A 460 31.23 13.29 -11.20
C ALA A 460 32.66 13.63 -11.62
N ILE A 461 33.22 14.72 -11.06
CA ILE A 461 34.60 15.16 -11.33
C ILE A 461 35.61 14.18 -10.73
N VAL A 462 35.42 13.77 -9.47
CA VAL A 462 36.31 12.81 -8.79
C VAL A 462 36.29 11.44 -9.47
N GLU A 463 35.11 10.98 -9.92
CA GLU A 463 34.94 9.73 -10.67
C GLU A 463 35.69 9.78 -12.00
N GLN A 464 35.59 10.89 -12.74
CA GLN A 464 36.33 11.09 -13.98
C GLN A 464 37.85 11.10 -13.77
N ALA A 465 38.32 11.51 -12.59
CA ALA A 465 39.72 11.53 -12.21
C ALA A 465 40.23 10.22 -11.58
N LYS A 466 39.41 9.15 -11.51
CA LYS A 466 39.82 7.86 -10.95
C LYS A 466 41.07 7.32 -11.64
N GLY A 467 42.02 6.86 -10.84
CA GLY A 467 43.32 6.36 -11.31
C GLY A 467 44.42 7.43 -11.38
N GLN A 468 44.11 8.70 -11.14
CA GLN A 468 45.10 9.77 -11.00
C GLN A 468 45.50 9.98 -9.53
N THR A 469 46.76 10.33 -9.29
CA THR A 469 47.23 10.79 -7.98
C THR A 469 46.76 12.22 -7.73
N LEU A 470 45.80 12.37 -6.82
CA LEU A 470 45.26 13.68 -6.45
C LEU A 470 46.20 14.39 -5.47
N PRO A 471 46.60 15.64 -5.73
CA PRO A 471 47.43 16.42 -4.82
C PRO A 471 46.65 16.83 -3.57
N THR A 472 47.37 17.07 -2.46
CA THR A 472 46.79 17.60 -1.24
C THR A 472 46.34 19.04 -1.41
N VAL A 473 45.13 19.35 -0.93
CA VAL A 473 44.57 20.71 -0.91
C VAL A 473 44.91 21.38 0.42
N GLU A 474 45.52 22.54 0.34
CA GLU A 474 45.73 23.45 1.46
C GLU A 474 44.64 24.52 1.48
N GLN A 475 44.32 25.05 2.66
CA GLN A 475 43.36 26.16 2.85
C GLN A 475 41.97 25.96 2.20
N PHE A 476 41.47 24.72 2.14
CA PHE A 476 40.17 24.41 1.56
C PHE A 476 39.02 25.19 2.23
N ARG A 477 38.14 25.79 1.41
CA ARG A 477 36.91 26.46 1.86
C ARG A 477 35.73 26.13 0.95
N THR A 478 34.58 25.87 1.55
CA THR A 478 33.31 25.72 0.84
C THR A 478 32.54 27.04 0.83
N LEU A 479 32.18 27.53 -0.35
CA LEU A 479 31.45 28.77 -0.59
C LEU A 479 30.00 28.41 -0.96
N ARG A 480 29.10 28.47 0.04
CA ARG A 480 27.72 28.01 -0.11
C ARG A 480 27.01 28.70 -1.27
N GLY A 481 26.47 27.90 -2.19
CA GLY A 481 25.74 28.39 -3.36
C GLY A 481 26.63 28.94 -4.49
N SER A 482 27.96 28.91 -4.34
CA SER A 482 28.91 29.41 -5.33
C SER A 482 29.94 28.38 -5.78
N GLY A 483 30.52 27.59 -4.86
CA GLY A 483 31.54 26.59 -5.19
C GLY A 483 32.51 26.27 -4.05
N VAL A 484 33.76 25.96 -4.40
CA VAL A 484 34.87 25.66 -3.48
C VAL A 484 36.14 26.42 -3.88
N SER A 485 37.03 26.64 -2.91
CA SER A 485 38.34 27.26 -3.12
C SER A 485 39.41 26.54 -2.33
N GLY A 486 40.66 26.60 -2.78
CA GLY A 486 41.79 26.04 -2.05
C GLY A 486 43.10 26.31 -2.78
N GLU A 487 44.19 25.87 -2.19
CA GLU A 487 45.53 25.94 -2.77
C GLU A 487 46.05 24.53 -3.02
N VAL A 488 46.57 24.30 -4.22
CA VAL A 488 47.08 22.99 -4.65
C VAL A 488 48.42 23.22 -5.32
N GLU A 489 49.49 22.57 -4.81
CA GLU A 489 50.85 22.70 -5.36
C GLU A 489 51.33 24.17 -5.47
N GLY A 490 50.90 25.05 -4.55
CA GLY A 490 51.22 26.49 -4.57
C GLY A 490 50.38 27.33 -5.54
N VAL A 491 49.34 26.75 -6.16
CA VAL A 491 48.42 27.44 -7.07
C VAL A 491 47.10 27.72 -6.35
N GLN A 492 46.66 28.97 -6.36
CA GLN A 492 45.34 29.33 -5.83
C GLN A 492 44.25 28.95 -6.82
N LEU A 493 43.31 28.12 -6.39
CA LEU A 493 42.25 27.57 -7.20
C LEU A 493 40.86 27.97 -6.69
N LEU A 494 39.97 28.23 -7.65
CA LEU A 494 38.54 28.46 -7.43
C LEU A 494 37.77 27.55 -8.39
N LEU A 495 36.81 26.79 -7.86
CA LEU A 495 35.95 25.89 -8.65
C LEU A 495 34.49 26.15 -8.32
N GLY A 496 33.67 26.53 -9.30
CA GLY A 496 32.27 26.86 -9.03
C GLY A 496 31.49 27.43 -10.20
N ASN A 497 30.45 28.20 -9.90
CA ASN A 497 29.61 28.87 -10.90
C ASN A 497 30.20 30.22 -11.36
N ALA A 498 29.59 30.82 -12.39
CA ALA A 498 30.03 32.13 -12.92
C ALA A 498 30.02 33.25 -11.87
N LYS A 499 29.08 33.21 -10.92
CA LYS A 499 28.99 34.19 -9.83
C LYS A 499 30.25 34.18 -8.95
N LEU A 500 30.79 33.00 -8.64
CA LEU A 500 32.03 32.87 -7.86
C LEU A 500 33.21 33.57 -8.54
N LEU A 501 33.37 33.37 -9.84
CA LEU A 501 34.49 33.95 -10.58
C LEU A 501 34.34 35.48 -10.70
N GLN A 502 33.12 35.97 -10.92
CA GLN A 502 32.83 37.41 -10.96
C GLN A 502 33.10 38.09 -9.60
N GLU A 503 32.70 37.48 -8.49
CA GLU A 503 32.97 37.99 -7.13
C GLU A 503 34.47 38.09 -6.83
N ASN A 504 35.30 37.25 -7.46
CA ASN A 504 36.75 37.26 -7.34
C ASN A 504 37.45 38.04 -8.47
N GLN A 505 36.71 38.86 -9.24
CA GLN A 505 37.23 39.73 -10.31
C GLN A 505 37.99 38.98 -11.43
N ILE A 506 37.62 37.72 -11.68
CA ILE A 506 38.19 36.91 -12.76
C ILE A 506 37.43 37.22 -14.05
N ALA A 507 38.14 37.59 -15.12
CA ALA A 507 37.53 37.90 -16.41
C ALA A 507 36.87 36.65 -17.02
N THR A 508 35.54 36.69 -17.19
CA THR A 508 34.75 35.59 -17.78
C THR A 508 34.20 35.93 -19.18
N ASP A 509 34.59 37.07 -19.76
CA ASP A 509 34.00 37.57 -21.02
C ASP A 509 34.19 36.58 -22.18
N GLU A 510 35.38 35.99 -22.30
CA GLU A 510 35.70 34.96 -23.31
C GLU A 510 34.96 33.64 -23.07
N LEU A 511 34.56 33.35 -21.82
CA LEU A 511 33.83 32.14 -21.42
C LEU A 511 32.32 32.26 -21.59
N THR A 512 31.80 33.49 -21.64
CA THR A 512 30.37 33.75 -21.56
C THR A 512 29.61 33.09 -22.70
N HIS A 513 30.17 33.12 -23.92
CA HIS A 513 29.56 32.46 -25.08
C HIS A 513 29.51 30.93 -24.93
N GLN A 514 30.59 30.30 -24.43
CA GLN A 514 30.65 28.85 -24.25
C GLN A 514 29.76 28.38 -23.09
N ILE A 515 29.72 29.13 -21.98
CA ILE A 515 28.82 28.87 -20.85
C ILE A 515 27.36 28.87 -21.34
N GLN A 516 26.98 29.86 -22.14
CA GLN A 516 25.63 29.97 -22.68
C GLN A 516 25.30 28.81 -23.64
N GLN A 517 26.21 28.49 -24.56
CA GLN A 517 26.03 27.39 -25.52
C GLN A 517 25.87 26.03 -24.83
N GLN A 518 26.62 25.78 -23.76
CA GLN A 518 26.50 24.55 -22.97
C GLN A 518 25.19 24.54 -22.16
N ALA A 519 24.83 25.66 -21.53
CA ALA A 519 23.58 25.76 -20.78
C ALA A 519 22.34 25.51 -21.67
N GLU A 520 22.35 25.99 -22.91
CA GLU A 520 21.29 25.73 -23.91
C GLU A 520 21.15 24.26 -24.32
N ARG A 521 22.18 23.45 -24.08
CA ARG A 521 22.17 21.99 -24.27
C ARG A 521 21.78 21.23 -23.00
N GLY A 522 21.37 21.92 -21.93
CA GLY A 522 21.05 21.27 -20.66
C GLY A 522 22.30 20.80 -19.89
N ILE A 523 23.47 21.34 -20.23
CA ILE A 523 24.74 21.02 -19.57
C ILE A 523 24.98 22.04 -18.46
N THR A 524 25.49 21.57 -17.31
CA THR A 524 25.88 22.42 -16.19
C THR A 524 27.37 22.72 -16.28
N PRO A 525 27.77 23.97 -16.57
CA PRO A 525 29.17 24.35 -16.61
C PRO A 525 29.71 24.61 -15.18
N VAL A 526 30.80 23.93 -14.82
CA VAL A 526 31.59 24.21 -13.62
C VAL A 526 32.89 24.86 -14.05
N LEU A 527 33.17 26.05 -13.55
CA LEU A 527 34.33 26.85 -13.94
C LEU A 527 35.45 26.68 -12.94
N LEU A 528 36.64 26.37 -13.45
CA LEU A 528 37.90 26.33 -12.71
C LEU A 528 38.72 27.56 -13.06
N ALA A 529 39.23 28.25 -12.05
CA ALA A 529 40.20 29.31 -12.19
C ALA A 529 41.46 29.00 -11.38
N ALA A 530 42.62 29.37 -11.93
CA ALA A 530 43.94 29.20 -11.34
C ALA A 530 44.67 30.55 -11.33
N ASN A 531 45.20 30.96 -10.17
CA ASN A 531 45.95 32.22 -9.98
C ASN A 531 45.23 33.45 -10.57
N GLY A 532 43.92 33.57 -10.34
CA GLY A 532 43.11 34.70 -10.80
C GLY A 532 42.78 34.70 -12.30
N LYS A 533 43.05 33.62 -13.02
CA LYS A 533 42.69 33.46 -14.44
C LYS A 533 41.84 32.21 -14.66
N PRO A 534 40.93 32.20 -15.65
CA PRO A 534 40.19 30.99 -15.98
C PRO A 534 41.12 29.88 -16.48
N ALA A 535 40.95 28.67 -15.96
CA ALA A 535 41.78 27.51 -16.29
C ALA A 535 41.00 26.48 -17.10
N ALA A 536 39.75 26.19 -16.71
CA ALA A 536 38.90 25.25 -17.45
C ALA A 536 37.40 25.48 -17.22
N LEU A 537 36.60 24.99 -18.16
CA LEU A 537 35.16 24.79 -18.05
C LEU A 537 34.91 23.29 -18.12
N ILE A 538 34.39 22.73 -17.03
CA ILE A 538 34.03 21.32 -16.91
C ILE A 538 32.52 21.21 -17.15
N ALA A 539 32.15 20.62 -18.27
CA ALA A 539 30.77 20.41 -18.67
C ALA A 539 30.25 19.13 -18.03
N ILE A 540 29.25 19.25 -17.15
CA ILE A 540 28.63 18.13 -16.45
C ILE A 540 27.17 18.00 -16.86
N ARG A 541 26.74 16.80 -17.23
CA ARG A 541 25.35 16.52 -17.58
C ARG A 541 24.85 15.31 -16.81
N ASP A 542 23.61 15.40 -16.34
CA ASP A 542 22.86 14.26 -15.82
C ASP A 542 21.90 13.82 -16.94
N PRO A 543 22.14 12.68 -17.61
CA PRO A 543 21.34 12.26 -18.75
C PRO A 543 19.91 11.92 -18.32
N LEU A 544 18.96 12.12 -19.24
CA LEU A 544 17.60 11.61 -19.07
C LEU A 544 17.64 10.08 -19.03
N ARG A 545 16.75 9.47 -18.23
CA ARG A 545 16.54 8.02 -18.29
C ARG A 545 16.10 7.62 -19.70
N SER A 546 16.47 6.42 -20.12
CA SER A 546 16.15 5.88 -21.44
C SER A 546 14.64 5.80 -21.71
N ASP A 547 13.83 5.66 -20.66
CA ASP A 547 12.37 5.54 -20.73
C ASP A 547 11.62 6.88 -20.53
N SER A 548 12.26 7.90 -19.94
CA SER A 548 11.64 9.19 -19.57
C SER A 548 10.85 9.83 -20.72
N VAL A 549 11.47 9.98 -21.89
CA VAL A 549 10.83 10.63 -23.06
C VAL A 549 9.58 9.87 -23.50
N SER A 550 9.67 8.53 -23.59
CA SER A 550 8.53 7.69 -23.98
C SER A 550 7.41 7.71 -22.94
N ALA A 551 7.75 7.76 -21.66
CA ALA A 551 6.79 7.80 -20.56
C ALA A 551 6.01 9.13 -20.55
N LEU A 552 6.72 10.26 -20.68
CA LEU A 552 6.11 11.59 -20.73
C LEU A 552 5.21 11.75 -21.95
N GLN A 553 5.62 11.26 -23.12
CA GLN A 553 4.78 11.28 -24.32
C GLN A 553 3.44 10.54 -24.11
N ARG A 554 3.47 9.36 -23.48
CA ARG A 554 2.23 8.61 -23.15
C ARG A 554 1.34 9.39 -22.19
N LEU A 555 1.90 10.03 -21.17
CA LEU A 555 1.15 10.83 -20.20
C LEU A 555 0.53 12.07 -20.87
N HIS A 556 1.28 12.74 -21.73
CA HIS A 556 0.77 13.87 -22.49
C HIS A 556 -0.38 13.46 -23.43
N GLN A 557 -0.28 12.31 -24.11
CA GLN A 557 -1.36 11.75 -24.93
C GLN A 557 -2.62 11.37 -24.13
N GLN A 558 -2.46 11.04 -22.84
CA GLN A 558 -3.57 10.79 -21.92
C GLN A 558 -4.22 12.09 -21.39
N GLY A 559 -3.70 13.26 -21.76
CA GLY A 559 -4.25 14.56 -21.41
C GLY A 559 -3.73 15.14 -20.11
N TYR A 560 -2.66 14.58 -19.52
CA TYR A 560 -2.03 15.16 -18.34
C TYR A 560 -1.18 16.38 -18.72
N GLN A 561 -1.29 17.45 -17.93
CA GLN A 561 -0.38 18.58 -18.00
C GLN A 561 0.94 18.23 -17.31
N LEU A 562 2.06 18.34 -18.02
CA LEU A 562 3.37 17.97 -17.49
C LEU A 562 4.13 19.21 -17.03
N VAL A 563 4.57 19.21 -15.78
CA VAL A 563 5.34 20.33 -15.19
C VAL A 563 6.64 19.80 -14.61
N MET A 564 7.77 20.46 -14.92
CA MET A 564 9.04 20.18 -14.26
C MET A 564 9.32 21.25 -13.19
N LEU A 565 9.65 20.80 -11.98
CA LEU A 565 10.06 21.64 -10.85
C LEU A 565 11.52 21.33 -10.51
N THR A 566 12.40 22.34 -10.50
CA THR A 566 13.82 22.11 -10.24
C THR A 566 14.52 23.30 -9.60
N GLY A 567 15.56 23.03 -8.79
CA GLY A 567 16.47 24.05 -8.25
C GLY A 567 17.50 24.56 -9.26
N ASP A 568 17.62 23.92 -10.41
CA ASP A 568 18.57 24.27 -11.45
C ASP A 568 18.30 25.65 -12.08
N ASN A 569 19.29 26.16 -12.80
CA ASN A 569 19.13 27.41 -13.53
C ASN A 569 18.03 27.28 -14.63
N PRO A 570 17.32 28.37 -14.98
CA PRO A 570 16.25 28.33 -15.96
C PRO A 570 16.66 27.88 -17.36
N VAL A 571 17.89 28.18 -17.80
CA VAL A 571 18.35 27.86 -19.17
C VAL A 571 18.51 26.34 -19.32
N THR A 572 19.24 25.72 -18.41
CA THR A 572 19.46 24.27 -18.34
C THR A 572 18.14 23.51 -18.16
N ALA A 573 17.26 24.01 -17.29
CA ALA A 573 15.95 23.41 -17.06
C ALA A 573 15.06 23.43 -18.32
N ASN A 574 15.01 24.56 -19.04
CA ASN A 574 14.22 24.64 -20.28
C ASN A 574 14.78 23.75 -21.39
N ALA A 575 16.10 23.59 -21.48
CA ALA A 575 16.73 22.68 -22.44
C ALA A 575 16.31 21.22 -22.19
N ILE A 576 16.39 20.76 -20.92
CA ILE A 576 15.99 19.40 -20.53
C ILE A 576 14.48 19.19 -20.74
N ALA A 577 13.65 20.18 -20.40
CA ALA A 577 12.21 20.09 -20.61
C ALA A 577 11.85 19.97 -22.10
N LYS A 578 12.55 20.68 -22.98
CA LYS A 578 12.35 20.59 -24.43
C LYS A 578 12.73 19.23 -24.98
N GLU A 579 13.82 18.64 -24.48
CA GLU A 579 14.25 17.28 -24.83
C GLU A 579 13.27 16.22 -24.31
N ALA A 580 12.75 16.41 -23.08
CA ALA A 580 11.83 15.49 -22.42
C ALA A 580 10.37 15.63 -22.88
N GLY A 581 10.01 16.73 -23.55
CA GLY A 581 8.63 17.00 -24.00
C GLY A 581 7.70 17.48 -22.89
N ILE A 582 8.17 18.37 -22.01
CA ILE A 582 7.41 18.90 -20.87
C ILE A 582 6.82 20.28 -21.20
N ASP A 583 5.55 20.50 -20.82
CA ASP A 583 4.79 21.70 -21.18
C ASP A 583 5.24 22.96 -20.42
N ARG A 584 5.58 22.81 -19.14
CA ARG A 584 5.88 23.93 -18.25
C ARG A 584 7.07 23.64 -17.34
N VAL A 585 7.92 24.65 -17.15
CA VAL A 585 9.10 24.56 -16.28
C VAL A 585 9.03 25.62 -15.18
N ILE A 586 9.35 25.22 -13.95
CA ILE A 586 9.55 26.10 -12.80
C ILE A 586 10.95 25.80 -12.27
N ALA A 587 11.89 26.71 -12.55
CA ALA A 587 13.31 26.56 -12.25
C ALA A 587 13.79 27.55 -11.17
N GLY A 588 15.00 27.34 -10.63
CA GLY A 588 15.62 28.18 -9.61
C GLY A 588 14.93 28.11 -8.24
N VAL A 589 14.22 27.02 -7.96
CA VAL A 589 13.39 26.88 -6.76
C VAL A 589 14.20 26.34 -5.60
N LEU A 590 14.18 27.05 -4.46
CA LEU A 590 14.79 26.58 -3.21
C LEU A 590 13.73 25.85 -2.35
N PRO A 591 14.09 24.74 -1.67
CA PRO A 591 13.20 24.13 -0.70
C PRO A 591 12.86 25.14 0.40
N ARG A 592 11.57 25.46 0.59
CA ARG A 592 11.13 26.19 1.78
C ARG A 592 11.17 25.23 2.96
N ARG A 593 11.89 25.62 4.02
CA ARG A 593 11.99 24.86 5.28
C ARG A 593 10.65 24.78 6.01
#